data_AF-A0A2S6U8A7-F1
#
_entry.id   AF-A0A2S6U8A7-F1
#
_cell.length_a   1.000
_cell.length_b   1.000
_cell.length_c   1.000
_cell.angle_alpha   90.00
_cell.angle_beta   90.00
_cell.angle_gamma   90.00
#
_symmetry.space_group_name_H-M   'P 1'
#
loop_
_entity.id
_entity.type
_entity.pdbx_description
1 polymer ?
#
loop_
_entity_poly.entity_id
_entity_poly.type
_entity_poly.pdbx_seq_one_letter_code
_entity_poly.pdbx_strand_id
1 'polypeptide(L)' 'MDKKQTAEKFGRFAETLAAWSLRIKGFRIIARGFRTPVGEIDIIARRGGL' A
#
# COMPACT_ATOMS: atom_id res chain seq x y z
N MET A 1 18.56 -13.25 -17.13
CA MET A 1 18.88 -12.01 -16.39
C MET A 1 18.15 -10.92 -17.17
N ASP A 2 17.04 -10.33 -16.75
CA ASP A 2 16.62 -9.91 -15.42
C ASP A 2 15.08 -9.82 -15.34
N LYS A 3 14.44 -10.65 -14.50
CA LYS A 3 12.98 -10.63 -14.25
C LYS A 3 12.52 -9.45 -13.36
N LYS A 4 13.39 -8.45 -13.15
CA LYS A 4 13.19 -7.41 -12.13
C LYS A 4 12.51 -6.14 -12.66
N GLN A 5 12.62 -5.82 -13.95
CA GLN A 5 12.13 -4.54 -14.47
C GLN A 5 10.61 -4.46 -14.73
N THR A 6 9.95 -5.59 -15.02
CA THR A 6 8.49 -5.61 -15.22
C THR A 6 7.72 -5.64 -13.89
N ALA A 7 8.35 -6.15 -12.83
CA ALA A 7 7.77 -6.23 -11.50
C ALA A 7 7.61 -4.84 -10.85
N GLU A 8 8.45 -3.87 -11.20
CA GLU A 8 8.40 -2.51 -10.64
C GLU A 8 7.19 -1.71 -11.12
N LYS A 9 6.78 -1.90 -12.38
CA LYS A 9 5.57 -1.27 -12.93
C LYS A 9 4.29 -1.89 -12.37
N PHE A 10 4.26 -3.21 -12.21
CA PHE A 10 3.14 -3.91 -11.60
C PHE A 10 3.06 -3.66 -10.08
N GLY A 11 4.20 -3.54 -9.40
CA GLY A 11 4.27 -3.23 -7.96
C GLY A 11 3.58 -1.90 -7.64
N ARG A 12 3.91 -0.83 -8.37
CA ARG A 12 3.24 0.48 -8.21
C ARG A 12 1.75 0.45 -8.51
N PHE A 13 1.34 -0.37 -9.48
CA PHE A 13 -0.08 -0.57 -9.79
C PHE A 13 -0.80 -1.33 -8.67
N ALA A 14 -0.16 -2.34 -8.08
CA ALA A 14 -0.69 -3.08 -6.94
C ALA A 14 -0.83 -2.19 -5.70
N GLU A 15 0.17 -1.34 -5.40
CA GLU A 15 0.07 -0.34 -4.33
C GLU A 15 -1.07 0.65 -4.56
N THR A 16 -1.24 1.09 -5.80
CA THR A 16 -2.31 2.02 -6.19
C THR A 16 -3.67 1.35 -6.04
N LEU A 17 -3.84 0.12 -6.53
CA LEU A 17 -5.06 -0.67 -6.39
C LEU A 17 -5.38 -0.99 -4.94
N ALA A 18 -4.37 -1.31 -4.12
CA ALA A 18 -4.53 -1.52 -2.68
C ALA A 18 -5.05 -0.25 -1.99
N ALA A 19 -4.45 0.90 -2.29
CA ALA A 19 -4.90 2.18 -1.74
C ALA A 19 -6.31 2.56 -2.22
N TRP A 20 -6.65 2.28 -3.48
CA TRP A 20 -8.00 2.51 -4.02
C TRP A 20 -9.04 1.58 -3.42
N SER A 21 -8.73 0.29 -3.29
CA SER A 21 -9.58 -0.71 -2.62
C SER A 21 -9.87 -0.31 -1.18
N LEU A 22 -8.86 0.15 -0.44
CA LEU A 22 -9.00 0.69 0.90
C LEU A 22 -9.90 1.94 0.92
N ARG A 23 -9.71 2.89 -0.01
CA ARG A 23 -10.58 4.08 -0.13
C ARG A 23 -12.04 3.70 -0.40
N ILE A 24 -12.31 2.77 -1.33
CA ILE A 24 -13.67 2.33 -1.66
C ILE A 24 -14.32 1.63 -0.46
N LYS A 25 -13.56 0.85 0.31
CA LYS A 25 -14.03 0.22 1.55
C LYS A 25 -14.24 1.21 2.72
N GLY A 26 -14.09 2.52 2.50
CA GLY A 26 -14.28 3.55 3.52
C GLY A 26 -13.09 3.74 4.46
N PHE A 27 -11.90 3.27 4.08
CA PHE A 27 -10.67 3.53 4.82
C PHE A 27 -10.00 4.81 4.30
N ARG A 28 -9.50 5.61 5.23
CA ARG A 28 -8.64 6.77 4.96
C ARG A 28 -7.18 6.33 5.05
N ILE A 29 -6.42 6.49 3.98
CA ILE A 29 -4.97 6.23 3.99
C ILE A 29 -4.30 7.28 4.90
N ILE A 30 -3.55 6.83 5.90
CA ILE A 30 -2.88 7.67 6.90
C ILE A 30 -1.39 7.82 6.55
N ALA A 31 -0.73 6.73 6.16
CA ALA A 31 0.67 6.74 5.77
C ALA A 31 0.95 5.63 4.75
N ARG A 32 2.05 5.75 4.00
CA ARG A 32 2.60 4.70 3.13
C ARG A 32 4.11 4.62 3.37
N GLY A 33 4.69 3.43 3.27
CA GLY A 33 6.11 3.19 3.51
C GLY A 33 6.54 3.51 4.94
N PHE A 34 5.73 3.13 5.93
CA PHE A 34 6.01 3.41 7.33
C PHE A 34 7.00 2.38 7.88
N ARG A 35 8.21 2.84 8.19
CA ARG A 35 9.28 2.01 8.75
C ARG A 35 9.17 2.00 10.26
N THR A 36 8.87 0.84 10.82
CA THR A 36 8.83 0.63 12.28
C THR A 36 10.10 -0.07 12.75
N PRO A 37 10.51 0.09 14.01
CA PRO A 37 11.66 -0.64 14.55
C PRO A 37 11.51 -2.16 14.52
N VAL A 38 10.28 -2.69 14.34
CA VAL A 38 9.98 -4.13 14.26
C VAL A 38 9.71 -4.62 12.83
N GLY A 39 9.71 -3.74 11.82
CA GLY A 39 9.41 -4.11 10.44
C GLY A 39 8.90 -2.96 9.58
N GLU A 40 8.63 -3.25 8.30
CA GLU A 40 8.22 -2.26 7.32
C GLU A 40 6.74 -2.44 6.98
N ILE A 41 5.96 -1.35 7.04
CA ILE A 41 4.53 -1.33 6.74
C ILE A 41 4.32 -0.53 5.45
N ASP A 42 3.78 -1.20 4.44
CA ASP A 42 3.62 -0.62 3.11
C ASP A 42 2.51 0.45 3.07
N ILE A 43 1.34 0.18 3.67
CA ILE A 43 0.21 1.09 3.70
C ILE A 43 -0.49 1.03 5.08
N ILE A 44 -0.63 2.18 5.72
CA ILE A 44 -1.44 2.37 6.94
C ILE A 44 -2.74 3.05 6.52
N ALA A 45 -3.87 2.40 6.78
CA ALA A 45 -5.19 2.94 6.52
C ALA A 45 -6.08 2.80 7.76
N ARG A 46 -6.89 3.82 8.02
CA ARG A 46 -7.83 3.87 9.13
C ARG A 46 -9.26 3.79 8.60
N ARG A 47 -10.03 2.80 9.00
CA ARG A 47 -11.48 2.79 8.74
C ARG A 47 -12.16 3.69 9.76
N GLY A 48 -12.99 4.62 9.29
CA GLY A 48 -13.91 5.33 10.16
C GLY A 48 -15.05 4.40 10.53
N GLY A 49 -14.99 3.78 11.69
CA GLY A 49 -16.04 2.89 12.18
C GLY A 49 -15.71 2.43 13.59
N LEU A 50 -16.17 3.23 14.56
CA LEU A 50 -16.12 3.04 16.01
C LEU A 50 -14.74 3.29 16.66
#